data_AF-A0A2X0LET3-F1
#
_entry.id   AF-A0A2X0LET3-F1
#
_cell.length_a   1.000
_cell.length_b   1.000
_cell.length_c   1.000
_cell.angle_alpha   90.00
_cell.angle_beta   90.00
_cell.angle_gamma   90.00
#
_symmetry.space_group_name_H-M   'P 1'
#
loop_
_entity.id
_entity.type
_entity.pdbx_description
1 polymer ?
#
loop_
_entity_poly.entity_id
_entity_poly.type
_entity_poly.pdbx_seq_one_letter_code
_entity_poly.pdbx_strand_id
1 'polypeptide(L)' 'MAIKRLGPAQYILGIQIKRQADKSIILSQEAYITSILRRFGMSDSSPASTPMAPN' A
#
# COMPACT_ATOMS: atom_id res chain seq x y z
N MET A 1 -3.59 10.44 33.54
CA MET A 1 -3.58 9.57 32.35
C MET A 1 -2.94 10.34 31.21
N ALA A 2 -1.70 10.02 30.83
CA ALA A 2 -0.99 10.72 29.76
C ALA A 2 -1.50 10.22 28.39
N ILE A 3 -1.91 11.13 27.52
CA ILE A 3 -2.30 10.81 26.14
C ILE A 3 -1.04 10.42 25.38
N LYS A 4 -0.91 9.14 25.02
CA LYS A 4 0.17 8.66 24.15
C LYS A 4 -0.08 9.18 22.75
N ARG A 5 0.72 10.12 22.26
CA ARG A 5 0.68 10.54 20.85
C ARG A 5 1.31 9.42 20.02
N LEU A 6 0.50 8.68 19.28
CA LEU A 6 0.94 7.56 18.43
C LEU A 6 1.65 8.00 17.13
N GLY A 7 1.99 9.28 16.99
CA GLY A 7 2.53 9.82 15.75
C GLY A 7 1.53 9.75 14.60
N PRO A 8 1.96 10.11 13.37
CA PRO A 8 1.11 10.02 12.19
C PRO A 8 0.77 8.56 11.85
N ALA A 9 -0.47 8.32 11.41
CA ALA A 9 -0.88 6.99 10.94
C ALA A 9 -0.02 6.53 9.76
N GLN A 10 0.49 5.31 9.86
CA GLN A 10 1.32 4.64 8.85
C GLN A 10 0.52 3.66 7.98
N TYR A 11 -0.63 3.21 8.48
CA TYR A 11 -1.55 2.32 7.77
C TYR A 11 -2.99 2.74 8.01
N ILE A 12 -3.80 2.76 6.96
CA ILE A 12 -5.26 2.95 7.04
C ILE A 12 -5.90 1.87 6.18
N LEU A 13 -6.81 1.09 6.75
CA LEU A 13 -7.52 0.00 6.06
C LEU A 13 -6.57 -1.00 5.34
N GLY A 14 -5.36 -1.21 5.88
CA GLY A 14 -4.34 -2.08 5.27
C GLY A 14 -3.52 -1.43 4.14
N ILE A 15 -3.77 -0.16 3.83
CA ILE A 15 -3.01 0.64 2.86
C ILE A 15 -1.89 1.38 3.58
N GLN A 16 -0.66 1.24 3.09
CA GLN A 16 0.50 1.92 3.66
C GLN A 16 0.50 3.40 3.25
N ILE A 17 0.72 4.27 4.22
CA ILE A 17 0.83 5.72 4.04
C ILE A 17 2.29 6.12 4.15
N LYS A 18 2.84 6.65 3.05
CA LYS A 18 4.19 7.21 3.00
C LYS A 18 4.07 8.72 2.86
N ARG A 19 4.48 9.47 3.88
CA ARG A 19 4.48 10.94 3.87
C ARG A 19 5.82 11.43 3.35
N GLN A 20 5.79 12.34 2.39
CA GLN A 20 6.99 12.94 1.83
C GLN A 20 7.33 14.27 2.51
N ALA A 21 8.56 14.75 2.30
CA ALA A 21 9.05 16.01 2.83
C ALA A 21 8.31 17.23 2.27
N ASP A 22 7.78 17.13 1.04
CA ASP A 22 6.95 18.14 0.38
C ASP A 22 5.50 18.18 0.88
N LYS A 23 5.18 17.41 1.94
CA LYS A 23 3.84 17.21 2.53
C LYS A 23 2.88 16.41 1.66
N SER A 24 3.32 15.87 0.53
CA SER A 24 2.52 14.91 -0.24
C SER A 24 2.40 13.57 0.48
N ILE A 25 1.39 12.80 0.09
CA ILE A 25 1.11 11.47 0.63
C ILE A 25 1.10 10.49 -0.52
N ILE A 26 1.94 9.46 -0.43
CA ILE A 26 1.86 8.27 -1.27
C ILE A 26 1.09 7.19 -0.51
N LEU A 27 0.12 6.60 -1.20
CA LEU A 27 -0.57 5.39 -0.76
C LEU A 27 0.06 4.19 -1.47
N SER A 28 0.50 3.19 -0.71
CA SER A 28 1.12 1.98 -1.26
C SER A 28 0.33 0.74 -0.82
N GLN A 29 -0.05 -0.07 -1.80
CA GLN A 29 -0.69 -1.39 -1.59
C GLN A 29 0.23 -2.54 -2.02
N GLU A 30 1.53 -2.28 -2.18
CA GLU A 30 2.51 -3.27 -2.67
C GLU A 30 2.44 -4.58 -1.89
N ALA A 31 2.48 -4.50 -0.56
CA ALA A 31 2.39 -5.68 0.32
C ALA A 31 1.08 -6.45 0.14
N TYR A 32 -0.04 -5.75 -0.10
CA TYR A 32 -1.33 -6.38 -0.34
C TYR A 32 -1.35 -7.11 -1.70
N ILE A 33 -0.82 -6.46 -2.74
CA ILE A 33 -0.68 -7.06 -4.06
C ILE A 33 0.21 -8.31 -3.99
N THR A 34 1.37 -8.24 -3.35
CA THR A 34 2.25 -9.41 -3.15
C THR A 34 1.54 -10.53 -2.40
N SER A 35 0.76 -10.20 -1.36
CA SER A 35 0.00 -11.19 -0.61
C SER A 35 -1.07 -11.87 -1.46
N ILE A 36 -1.77 -11.12 -2.31
CA ILE A 36 -2.75 -11.67 -3.25
C ILE A 36 -2.07 -12.58 -4.26
N LEU A 37 -1.00 -12.10 -4.90
CA LEU A 37 -0.26 -12.88 -5.90
C LEU A 37 0.23 -14.20 -5.32
N ARG A 38 0.78 -14.19 -4.10
CA ARG A 38 1.15 -15.42 -3.39
C ARG A 38 -0.05 -16.33 -3.13
N ARG A 39 -1.17 -15.79 -2.67
CA ARG A 39 -2.39 -16.56 -2.35
C ARG A 39 -2.94 -17.31 -3.55
N PHE A 40 -2.83 -16.75 -4.74
CA PHE A 40 -3.34 -17.36 -5.98
C PHE A 40 -2.26 -18.09 -6.80
N GLY A 41 -1.04 -18.26 -6.26
CA GLY A 41 0.05 -18.92 -6.99
C GLY A 41 0.57 -18.11 -8.19
N MET A 42 0.36 -16.79 -8.17
CA MET A 42 0.70 -15.83 -9.21
C MET A 42 1.98 -15.04 -8.89
N SER A 43 2.84 -15.54 -7.99
CA SER A 43 4.09 -14.85 -7.64
C SER A 43 5.05 -14.72 -8.83
N ASP A 44 5.04 -15.69 -9.74
CA ASP A 44 5.91 -15.77 -10.92
C ASP A 44 5.15 -15.59 -12.24
N SER A 45 3.86 -15.21 -12.17
CA SER A 45 3.05 -15.02 -13.38
C SER A 45 3.48 -13.74 -14.11
N SER A 46 3.62 -13.82 -15.43
CA SER A 46 3.88 -12.64 -16.26
C SER A 46 2.78 -11.60 -16.05
N PRO A 47 3.11 -10.32 -15.81
CA PRO A 47 2.11 -9.28 -15.68
C PRO A 47 1.30 -9.21 -16.98
N ALA A 48 0.02 -9.56 -16.91
CA ALA A 48 -0.89 -9.32 -18.02
C ALA A 48 -0.97 -7.80 -18.23
N SER A 49 -1.00 -7.35 -19.48
CA SER A 49 -1.42 -5.98 -19.82
C SER A 49 -2.89 -5.81 -19.45
N THR A 50 -3.15 -5.71 -18.16
CA THR A 50 -4.41 -5.24 -17.62
C THR A 50 -4.22 -3.74 -17.47
N PRO A 51 -4.78 -2.93 -18.38
CA PRO A 51 -4.67 -1.49 -18.24
C PRO A 51 -5.34 -1.12 -16.93
N MET A 52 -4.55 -0.61 -15.98
CA MET A 52 -5.10 0.14 -14.88
C MET A 52 -5.81 1.34 -15.51
N ALA A 53 -7.09 1.53 -15.19
CA ALA A 53 -7.85 2.64 -15.75
C ALA A 53 -7.06 3.94 -15.54
N PRO A 54 -6.78 4.72 -16.61
CA PRO A 54 -6.04 5.95 -16.46
C PRO A 54 -6.80 6.91 -15.56
N ASN A 55 -6.03 7.63 -14.75
CA ASN A 55 -6.46 8.63 -13.78
C ASN A 55 -6.68 10.00 -14.42
#